data_AF-A0A2M8JLV2-F1
#
_entry.id   AF-A0A2M8JLV2-F1
#
_cell.length_a   1.000
_cell.length_b   1.000
_cell.length_c   1.000
_cell.angle_alpha   90.00
_cell.angle_beta   90.00
_cell.angle_gamma   90.00
#
_symmetry.space_group_name_H-M   'P 1'
#
loop_
_entity.id
_entity.type
_entity.pdbx_description
1 polymer ?
#
loop_
_entity_poly.entity_id
_entity_poly.type
_entity_poly.pdbx_seq_one_letter_code
_entity_poly.pdbx_strand_id
1 'polypeptide(L)'
;MKKNYLQALLLVFTLTIFSSCSDNDDEESYTPVSPVVVDLTQVPYPKLSDYHFFEGDLKNLTPSLNVIPYEPASILFSDYAHKKRFVWMPEGTKATFNGDDKILELPVGAAIIKNFYYDKIQPTDTPLIIETRIMIRKVDGWIFADYVWNDDQTEAYLDLNGSYKQLTFKDDNNVVRNVNYRIPSEAQCIVCHKYKQDVGGQEVTTFIPIGIKPQNLNFNYNYGDETKNQLTKWIEQGYLENNFAFPTPEHTTINYSDATQPLEKRVRSYFDINCAHCHKETGHCDYRPLRLSFTETGGVNGHSNMGVCVPTVDMQDFDPELSNLITPSKPSQSMLFFRINTTNESYMMPLHGRSLIHDEGVALIEEWINSLQNCP
;
A
#
# COMPACT_ATOMS: atom_id res chain seq x y z
N MET A 1 -43.71 -32.78 68.92
CA MET A 1 -44.89 -32.20 68.23
C MET A 1 -45.32 -30.92 68.95
N LYS A 2 -45.42 -29.82 68.18
CA LYS A 2 -46.01 -28.49 68.47
C LYS A 2 -45.50 -27.72 69.71
N LYS A 3 -44.63 -26.71 69.54
CA LYS A 3 -44.90 -25.29 69.16
C LYS A 3 -45.77 -24.55 70.18
N ASN A 4 -45.24 -23.53 70.87
CA ASN A 4 -45.37 -22.11 70.47
C ASN A 4 -45.24 -21.07 71.61
N TYR A 5 -44.58 -19.94 71.26
CA TYR A 5 -44.83 -18.54 71.66
C TYR A 5 -44.66 -18.14 73.15
N LEU A 6 -44.23 -16.94 73.56
CA LEU A 6 -43.66 -15.70 72.98
C LEU A 6 -43.51 -14.75 74.21
N GLN A 7 -42.59 -13.77 74.16
CA GLN A 7 -42.51 -12.56 75.02
C GLN A 7 -41.88 -12.75 76.43
N ALA A 8 -41.05 -11.86 76.97
CA ALA A 8 -40.37 -10.65 76.51
C ALA A 8 -39.39 -10.18 77.62
N LEU A 9 -38.61 -9.14 77.28
CA LEU A 9 -37.93 -8.13 78.12
C LEU A 9 -36.41 -8.23 78.42
N LEU A 10 -35.72 -7.27 77.77
CA LEU A 10 -34.75 -6.29 78.30
C LEU A 10 -33.31 -6.73 78.65
N LEU A 11 -32.31 -6.22 77.90
CA LEU A 11 -31.40 -5.11 78.30
C LEU A 11 -30.41 -4.81 77.14
N VAL A 12 -30.51 -3.65 76.46
CA VAL A 12 -29.65 -2.45 76.53
C VAL A 12 -28.16 -2.63 76.15
N PHE A 13 -27.68 -1.68 75.33
CA PHE A 13 -26.30 -1.21 75.08
C PHE A 13 -25.50 -1.88 73.94
N THR A 14 -25.43 -1.24 72.78
CA THR A 14 -24.33 -0.31 72.42
C THR A 14 -24.52 0.26 71.01
N LEU A 15 -24.54 1.59 70.95
CA LEU A 15 -24.43 2.37 69.73
C LEU A 15 -22.98 2.22 69.22
N THR A 16 -22.78 1.54 68.09
CA THR A 16 -21.53 1.66 67.32
C THR A 16 -21.89 2.18 65.93
N ILE A 17 -21.47 3.42 65.70
CA ILE A 17 -21.49 4.09 64.41
C ILE A 17 -20.47 3.35 63.54
N PHE A 18 -20.93 2.44 62.69
CA PHE A 18 -20.13 2.02 61.55
C PHE A 18 -20.37 3.01 60.42
N SER A 19 -19.44 3.96 60.35
CA SER A 19 -19.18 4.77 59.16
C SER A 19 -19.01 3.80 57.99
N SER A 20 -19.97 3.83 57.07
CA SER A 20 -19.88 3.14 55.79
C SER A 20 -18.74 3.78 55.00
N CYS A 21 -17.55 3.20 55.05
CA CYS A 21 -16.54 3.42 54.03
C CYS A 21 -17.07 2.81 52.74
N SER A 22 -17.58 3.67 51.87
CA SER A 22 -17.62 3.43 50.43
C SER A 22 -16.17 3.24 50.01
N ASP A 23 -15.73 1.99 49.82
CA ASP A 23 -14.56 1.74 49.00
C ASP A 23 -14.90 2.27 47.61
N ASN A 24 -14.36 3.45 47.31
CA ASN A 24 -14.17 3.88 45.93
C ASN A 24 -13.13 2.92 45.36
N ASP A 25 -13.59 1.80 44.81
CA ASP A 25 -12.84 1.08 43.80
C ASP A 25 -12.78 2.01 42.58
N ASP A 26 -11.77 2.87 42.55
CA ASP A 26 -11.28 3.46 41.32
C ASP A 26 -10.86 2.27 40.44
N GLU A 27 -11.76 1.80 39.57
CA GLU A 27 -11.43 0.91 38.46
C GLU A 27 -10.35 1.63 37.65
N GLU A 28 -9.08 1.32 37.92
CA GLU A 28 -7.97 1.68 37.05
C GLU A 28 -8.28 1.13 35.66
N SER A 29 -8.81 2.00 34.80
CA SER A 29 -9.10 1.72 33.40
C SER A 29 -7.79 1.29 32.72
N TYR A 30 -7.57 -0.02 32.60
CA TYR A 30 -6.46 -0.59 31.86
C TYR A 30 -6.54 -0.13 30.40
N THR A 31 -5.61 0.72 29.99
CA THR A 31 -5.42 1.08 28.58
C THR A 31 -4.43 0.10 27.96
N PRO A 32 -4.85 -0.74 27.00
CA PRO A 32 -3.95 -1.71 26.38
C PRO A 32 -2.86 -0.98 25.57
N VAL A 33 -1.62 -1.47 25.68
CA VAL A 33 -0.44 -0.90 25.00
C VAL A 33 -0.09 -1.77 23.80
N SER A 34 0.23 -1.14 22.66
CA SER A 34 0.66 -1.83 21.45
C SER A 34 1.90 -2.69 21.73
N PRO A 35 1.91 -3.98 21.35
CA PRO A 35 3.08 -4.85 21.55
C PRO A 35 4.19 -4.58 20.52
N VAL A 36 3.92 -3.78 19.49
CA VAL A 36 4.87 -3.48 18.41
C VAL A 36 6.15 -2.84 18.94
N VAL A 37 7.29 -3.34 18.47
CA VAL A 37 8.62 -2.84 18.79
C VAL A 37 9.32 -2.35 17.53
N VAL A 38 9.69 -1.07 17.51
CA VAL A 38 10.50 -0.44 16.44
C VAL A 38 11.60 0.39 17.09
N ASP A 39 12.66 -0.28 17.57
CA ASP A 39 13.86 0.39 18.06
C ASP A 39 14.71 0.86 16.87
N LEU A 40 14.72 2.18 16.64
CA LEU A 40 15.42 2.81 15.53
C LEU A 40 16.95 2.60 15.53
N THR A 41 17.53 2.13 16.64
CA THR A 41 18.95 1.76 16.74
C THR A 41 19.24 0.35 16.27
N GLN A 42 18.23 -0.53 16.24
CA GLN A 42 18.37 -1.95 15.93
C GLN A 42 17.76 -2.32 14.57
N VAL A 43 16.71 -1.63 14.13
CA VAL A 43 16.04 -1.94 12.86
C VAL A 43 16.94 -1.67 11.64
N PRO A 44 16.84 -2.51 10.59
CA PRO A 44 15.91 -3.63 10.42
C PRO A 44 16.29 -4.88 11.24
N TYR A 45 15.30 -5.55 11.84
CA TYR A 45 15.54 -6.77 12.61
C TYR A 45 15.81 -7.97 11.69
N PRO A 46 16.55 -9.00 12.12
CA PRO A 46 16.76 -10.21 11.33
C PRO A 46 15.49 -11.03 11.06
N LYS A 47 14.50 -10.99 11.96
CA LYS A 47 13.23 -11.72 11.84
C LYS A 47 12.04 -10.78 11.81
N LEU A 48 11.01 -11.16 11.07
CA LEU A 48 9.76 -10.40 11.01
C LEU A 48 9.00 -10.45 12.35
N SER A 49 9.07 -11.57 13.07
CA SER A 49 8.42 -11.71 14.38
C SER A 49 8.88 -10.69 15.44
N ASP A 50 10.13 -10.23 15.34
CA ASP A 50 10.76 -9.35 16.35
C ASP A 50 10.11 -7.95 16.39
N TYR A 51 9.34 -7.58 15.37
CA TYR A 51 8.56 -6.34 15.36
C TYR A 51 7.25 -6.45 16.13
N HIS A 52 6.71 -7.65 16.33
CA HIS A 52 5.38 -7.88 16.90
C HIS A 52 4.24 -7.14 16.17
N PHE A 53 4.34 -6.93 14.85
CA PHE A 53 3.26 -6.34 14.03
C PHE A 53 2.00 -7.22 13.94
N PHE A 54 2.14 -8.53 14.15
CA PHE A 54 1.05 -9.48 14.04
C PHE A 54 0.99 -10.38 15.28
N GLU A 55 -0.23 -10.77 15.65
CA GLU A 55 -0.53 -11.65 16.78
C GLU A 55 -0.78 -13.09 16.33
N GLY A 56 -0.45 -14.05 17.19
CA GLY A 56 -0.64 -15.48 16.93
C GLY A 56 0.28 -16.00 15.82
N ASP A 57 -0.23 -16.92 15.01
CA ASP A 57 0.53 -17.48 13.88
C ASP A 57 0.76 -16.41 12.80
N LEU A 58 2.03 -16.10 12.54
CA LEU A 58 2.46 -14.99 11.69
C LEU A 58 1.78 -15.00 10.30
N LYS A 59 1.62 -16.18 9.68
CA LYS A 59 0.99 -16.35 8.37
C LYS A 59 -0.47 -15.88 8.28
N ASN A 60 -1.16 -15.77 9.41
CA ASN A 60 -2.53 -15.26 9.43
C ASN A 60 -2.57 -13.75 9.20
N LEU A 61 -1.45 -13.06 9.47
CA LEU A 61 -1.32 -11.60 9.37
C LEU A 61 -2.40 -10.86 10.17
N THR A 62 -2.78 -11.43 11.32
CA THR A 62 -3.70 -10.80 12.27
C THR A 62 -3.00 -9.60 12.89
N PRO A 63 -3.42 -8.36 12.61
CA PRO A 63 -2.70 -7.18 13.09
C PRO A 63 -2.72 -7.09 14.62
N SER A 64 -1.58 -6.77 15.21
CA SER A 64 -1.50 -6.40 16.62
C SER A 64 -2.23 -5.09 16.90
N LEU A 65 -2.50 -4.81 18.18
CA LEU A 65 -3.05 -3.52 18.60
C LEU A 65 -2.30 -2.34 17.96
N ASN A 66 -3.08 -1.38 17.43
CA ASN A 66 -2.66 -0.18 16.70
C ASN A 66 -2.03 -0.44 15.31
N VAL A 67 -1.89 -1.67 14.85
CA VAL A 67 -1.52 -1.95 13.45
C VAL A 67 -2.78 -1.90 12.59
N ILE A 68 -2.88 -0.92 11.69
CA ILE A 68 -4.11 -0.68 10.92
C ILE A 68 -3.95 -1.20 9.48
N PRO A 69 -4.87 -2.04 8.98
CA PRO A 69 -4.89 -2.41 7.57
C PRO A 69 -5.30 -1.22 6.69
N TYR A 70 -4.74 -1.12 5.49
CA TYR A 70 -5.15 -0.13 4.51
C TYR A 70 -4.96 -0.64 3.09
N GLU A 71 -5.60 0.01 2.13
CA GLU A 71 -5.52 -0.33 0.73
C GLU A 71 -5.63 0.91 -0.17
N PRO A 72 -4.72 1.11 -1.13
CA PRO A 72 -4.92 2.08 -2.20
C PRO A 72 -6.08 1.66 -3.12
N ALA A 73 -6.88 2.61 -3.61
CA ALA A 73 -8.04 2.34 -4.47
C ALA A 73 -7.71 1.51 -5.71
N SER A 74 -6.51 1.71 -6.26
CA SER A 74 -5.92 0.90 -7.32
C SER A 74 -4.65 0.21 -6.82
N ILE A 75 -4.46 -1.06 -7.20
CA ILE A 75 -3.34 -1.89 -6.73
C ILE A 75 -2.27 -1.98 -7.81
N LEU A 76 -1.00 -1.69 -7.45
CA LEU A 76 0.14 -1.93 -8.33
C LEU A 76 0.22 -3.41 -8.73
N PHE A 77 0.34 -3.68 -10.02
CA PHE A 77 0.54 -5.02 -10.55
C PHE A 77 1.94 -5.54 -10.18
N SER A 78 2.00 -6.79 -9.70
CA SER A 78 3.27 -7.48 -9.45
C SER A 78 3.09 -8.99 -9.61
N ASP A 79 3.08 -9.44 -10.86
CA ASP A 79 2.89 -10.86 -11.23
C ASP A 79 1.66 -11.52 -10.59
N TYR A 80 0.54 -10.79 -10.56
CA TYR A 80 -0.70 -11.21 -9.91
C TYR A 80 -0.61 -11.52 -8.40
N ALA A 81 0.51 -11.21 -7.73
CA ALA A 81 0.57 -11.34 -6.28
C ALA A 81 -0.40 -10.35 -5.60
N HIS A 82 -1.26 -10.88 -4.73
CA HIS A 82 -2.12 -10.09 -3.85
C HIS A 82 -1.30 -9.40 -2.77
N LYS A 83 -1.87 -8.35 -2.17
CA LYS A 83 -1.15 -7.46 -1.25
C LYS A 83 -2.00 -7.14 -0.03
N LYS A 84 -1.56 -7.57 1.16
CA LYS A 84 -2.11 -7.07 2.43
C LYS A 84 -1.17 -5.98 2.96
N ARG A 85 -1.71 -4.82 3.31
CA ARG A 85 -0.91 -3.68 3.76
C ARG A 85 -1.37 -3.20 5.11
N PHE A 86 -0.40 -2.77 5.90
CA PHE A 86 -0.63 -2.25 7.24
C PHE A 86 0.22 -1.01 7.48
N VAL A 87 -0.25 -0.15 8.37
CA VAL A 87 0.49 0.99 8.89
C VAL A 87 0.52 0.90 10.41
N TRP A 88 1.66 1.24 10.98
CA TRP A 88 1.82 1.42 12.41
C TRP A 88 2.63 2.69 12.68
N MET A 89 2.28 3.40 13.74
CA MET A 89 2.95 4.62 14.18
C MET A 89 3.16 4.61 15.70
N PRO A 90 4.27 5.22 16.19
CA PRO A 90 4.47 5.40 17.62
C PRO A 90 3.30 6.14 18.27
N GLU A 91 2.99 5.76 19.49
CA GLU A 91 1.90 6.35 20.26
C GLU A 91 2.05 7.87 20.40
N GLY A 92 0.93 8.60 20.28
CA GLY A 92 0.88 10.06 20.38
C GLY A 92 1.45 10.83 19.18
N THR A 93 1.93 10.13 18.14
CA THR A 93 2.43 10.76 16.91
C THR A 93 1.39 10.79 15.80
N LYS A 94 1.50 11.76 14.88
CA LYS A 94 0.55 11.99 13.78
C LYS A 94 1.28 12.21 12.47
N ALA A 95 0.66 11.75 11.39
CA ALA A 95 1.03 12.09 10.03
C ALA A 95 0.43 13.44 9.64
N THR A 96 1.10 14.15 8.74
CA THR A 96 0.61 15.44 8.21
C THR A 96 0.14 15.30 6.76
N PHE A 97 -0.84 16.12 6.41
CA PHE A 97 -1.38 16.24 5.06
C PHE A 97 -0.70 17.42 4.34
N ASN A 98 -0.14 17.17 3.15
CA ASN A 98 0.53 18.20 2.34
C ASN A 98 -0.02 18.30 0.90
N GLY A 99 -1.21 17.76 0.65
CA GLY A 99 -1.88 17.77 -0.65
C GLY A 99 -2.41 16.39 -1.06
N ASP A 100 -3.42 16.39 -1.94
CA ASP A 100 -4.12 15.17 -2.38
C ASP A 100 -3.17 14.16 -3.04
N ASP A 101 -2.19 14.65 -3.80
CA ASP A 101 -1.23 13.88 -4.60
C ASP A 101 0.14 13.68 -3.94
N LYS A 102 0.32 14.22 -2.73
CA LYS A 102 1.51 14.01 -1.92
C LYS A 102 1.30 12.83 -0.99
N ILE A 103 2.38 12.12 -0.66
CA ILE A 103 2.28 11.09 0.37
C ILE A 103 1.94 11.75 1.71
N LEU A 104 1.19 11.04 2.55
CA LEU A 104 1.07 11.43 3.96
C LEU A 104 2.46 11.36 4.59
N GLU A 105 2.87 12.43 5.26
CA GLU A 105 4.19 12.49 5.90
C GLU A 105 4.11 11.80 7.25
N LEU A 106 4.51 10.53 7.28
CA LEU A 106 4.51 9.75 8.52
C LEU A 106 5.67 10.17 9.45
N PRO A 107 5.47 10.17 10.78
CA PRO A 107 6.48 10.60 11.73
C PRO A 107 7.63 9.59 11.86
N VAL A 108 8.74 10.03 12.44
CA VAL A 108 9.87 9.17 12.79
C VAL A 108 9.39 8.03 13.71
N GLY A 109 9.80 6.80 13.40
CA GLY A 109 9.34 5.58 14.04
C GLY A 109 8.21 4.87 13.30
N ALA A 110 7.50 5.54 12.38
CA ALA A 110 6.41 4.91 11.64
C ALA A 110 6.90 3.78 10.72
N ALA A 111 6.05 2.76 10.56
CA ALA A 111 6.29 1.61 9.70
C ALA A 111 5.12 1.38 8.73
N ILE A 112 5.45 1.11 7.47
CA ILE A 112 4.50 0.65 6.46
C ILE A 112 4.88 -0.77 6.08
N ILE A 113 3.92 -1.69 6.19
CA ILE A 113 4.13 -3.12 5.99
C ILE A 113 3.33 -3.56 4.76
N LYS A 114 3.94 -4.35 3.88
CA LYS A 114 3.29 -4.89 2.66
C LYS A 114 3.64 -6.37 2.54
N ASN A 115 2.64 -7.24 2.57
CA ASN A 115 2.78 -8.69 2.40
C ASN A 115 2.33 -9.08 1.00
N PHE A 116 3.17 -9.81 0.27
CA PHE A 116 2.89 -10.28 -1.08
C PHE A 116 2.61 -11.78 -1.04
N TYR A 117 1.47 -12.19 -1.57
CA TYR A 117 0.99 -13.57 -1.44
C TYR A 117 0.17 -14.02 -2.65
N TYR A 118 0.02 -15.33 -2.78
CA TYR A 118 -0.87 -16.01 -3.71
C TYR A 118 -1.87 -16.84 -2.93
N ASP A 119 -3.15 -16.86 -3.32
CA ASP A 119 -4.20 -17.60 -2.60
C ASP A 119 -4.31 -19.07 -3.00
N LYS A 120 -4.01 -19.40 -4.26
CA LYS A 120 -4.28 -20.71 -4.86
C LYS A 120 -3.04 -21.32 -5.52
N ILE A 121 -2.02 -21.65 -4.72
CA ILE A 121 -0.83 -22.36 -5.23
C ILE A 121 -1.23 -23.76 -5.71
N GLN A 122 -0.74 -24.15 -6.89
CA GLN A 122 -0.98 -25.48 -7.45
C GLN A 122 0.09 -26.48 -6.99
N PRO A 123 -0.27 -27.76 -6.78
CA PRO A 123 -1.60 -28.35 -6.98
C PRO A 123 -2.51 -28.31 -5.73
N THR A 124 -2.08 -27.72 -4.62
CA THR A 124 -2.73 -27.83 -3.31
C THR A 124 -3.90 -26.87 -3.09
N ASP A 125 -4.06 -25.86 -3.96
CA ASP A 125 -4.99 -24.73 -3.80
C ASP A 125 -4.84 -24.04 -2.43
N THR A 126 -3.62 -23.96 -1.90
CA THR A 126 -3.31 -23.33 -0.60
C THR A 126 -2.68 -21.94 -0.76
N PRO A 127 -2.92 -21.03 0.20
CA PRO A 127 -2.28 -19.73 0.20
C PRO A 127 -0.79 -19.84 0.53
N LEU A 128 0.00 -18.92 0.00
CA LEU A 128 1.44 -18.82 0.23
C LEU A 128 1.87 -17.36 0.24
N ILE A 129 2.45 -16.91 1.36
CA ILE A 129 3.11 -15.62 1.47
C ILE A 129 4.55 -15.78 0.99
N ILE A 130 4.99 -14.87 0.13
CA ILE A 130 6.29 -14.91 -0.51
C ILE A 130 7.27 -14.00 0.22
N GLU A 131 6.86 -12.74 0.42
CA GLU A 131 7.70 -11.70 1.02
C GLU A 131 6.87 -10.70 1.82
N THR A 132 7.52 -10.08 2.80
CA THR A 132 7.01 -8.92 3.54
C THR A 132 7.99 -7.77 3.43
N ARG A 133 7.57 -6.68 2.80
CA ARG A 133 8.36 -5.44 2.73
C ARG A 133 7.95 -4.49 3.84
N ILE A 134 8.92 -3.98 4.56
CA ILE A 134 8.73 -2.97 5.62
C ILE A 134 9.51 -1.71 5.24
N MET A 135 8.82 -0.58 5.21
CA MET A 135 9.45 0.74 5.11
C MET A 135 9.36 1.42 6.47
N ILE A 136 10.49 1.84 7.03
CA ILE A 136 10.57 2.43 8.39
C ILE A 136 11.10 3.85 8.28
N ARG A 137 10.39 4.81 8.88
CA ARG A 137 10.81 6.22 8.93
C ARG A 137 11.84 6.41 10.04
N LYS A 138 13.14 6.44 9.70
CA LYS A 138 14.22 6.89 10.60
C LYS A 138 14.31 8.41 10.60
N VAL A 139 15.15 8.99 11.47
CA VAL A 139 15.42 10.43 11.50
C VAL A 139 15.92 10.92 10.14
N ASP A 140 16.89 10.22 9.54
CA ASP A 140 17.56 10.63 8.30
C ASP A 140 16.81 10.28 7.01
N GLY A 141 15.68 9.56 7.11
CA GLY A 141 14.90 9.16 5.94
C GLY A 141 14.20 7.82 6.11
N TRP A 142 13.66 7.30 5.00
CA TRP A 142 13.07 5.96 4.96
C TRP A 142 14.15 4.91 4.72
N ILE A 143 14.11 3.83 5.51
CA ILE A 143 14.83 2.59 5.19
C ILE A 143 13.86 1.55 4.64
N PHE A 144 14.38 0.63 3.83
CA PHE A 144 13.62 -0.41 3.15
C PHE A 144 14.16 -1.76 3.59
N ALA A 145 13.29 -2.59 4.13
CA ALA A 145 13.60 -3.94 4.55
C ALA A 145 12.68 -4.92 3.81
N ASP A 146 13.23 -6.05 3.40
CA ASP A 146 12.48 -7.11 2.76
C ASP A 146 12.72 -8.43 3.48
N TYR A 147 11.65 -9.17 3.72
CA TYR A 147 11.63 -10.38 4.53
C TYR A 147 11.09 -11.53 3.70
N VAL A 148 11.93 -12.54 3.45
CA VAL A 148 11.57 -13.72 2.67
C VAL A 148 11.00 -14.78 3.60
N TRP A 149 9.80 -15.26 3.29
CA TRP A 149 9.12 -16.26 4.10
C TRP A 149 9.72 -17.64 3.93
N ASN A 150 9.85 -18.36 5.04
CA ASN A 150 10.23 -19.77 5.00
C ASN A 150 9.10 -20.65 4.43
N ASP A 151 9.47 -21.84 3.97
CA ASP A 151 8.50 -22.75 3.32
C ASP A 151 7.45 -23.29 4.30
N ASP A 152 7.77 -23.38 5.59
CA ASP A 152 6.81 -23.78 6.64
C ASP A 152 5.77 -22.68 6.97
N GLN A 153 5.94 -21.46 6.43
CA GLN A 153 5.08 -20.30 6.67
C GLN A 153 4.96 -19.95 8.16
N THR A 154 6.07 -20.02 8.88
CA THR A 154 6.15 -19.71 10.32
C THR A 154 6.94 -18.45 10.63
N GLU A 155 7.83 -18.04 9.72
CA GLU A 155 8.72 -16.90 9.92
C GLU A 155 9.15 -16.30 8.58
N ALA A 156 9.56 -15.03 8.58
CA ALA A 156 10.25 -14.41 7.47
C ALA A 156 11.57 -13.76 7.92
N TYR A 157 12.60 -13.88 7.09
CA TYR A 157 13.97 -13.45 7.41
C TYR A 157 14.40 -12.31 6.50
N LEU A 158 15.09 -11.32 7.07
CA LEU A 158 15.63 -10.19 6.33
C LEU A 158 16.57 -10.66 5.21
N ASP A 159 16.25 -10.30 3.97
CA ASP A 159 17.11 -10.54 2.80
C ASP A 159 17.00 -9.36 1.82
N LEU A 160 18.13 -8.69 1.60
CA LEU A 160 18.23 -7.51 0.71
C LEU A 160 18.94 -7.81 -0.61
N ASN A 161 19.37 -9.05 -0.83
CA ASN A 161 20.13 -9.42 -2.02
C ASN A 161 19.24 -9.63 -3.25
N GLY A 162 17.93 -9.76 -3.03
CA GLY A 162 16.96 -10.17 -4.04
C GLY A 162 17.06 -11.67 -4.32
N SER A 163 15.93 -12.26 -4.71
CA SER A 163 15.84 -13.69 -4.98
C SER A 163 14.67 -13.99 -5.91
N TYR A 164 14.48 -15.27 -6.24
CA TYR A 164 13.39 -15.71 -7.09
C TYR A 164 12.67 -16.90 -6.46
N LYS A 165 11.35 -16.95 -6.62
CA LYS A 165 10.52 -18.09 -6.22
C LYS A 165 9.69 -18.56 -7.41
N GLN A 166 10.01 -19.73 -7.93
CA GLN A 166 9.20 -20.37 -8.97
C GLN A 166 7.96 -21.00 -8.34
N LEU A 167 6.79 -20.68 -8.89
CA LEU A 167 5.54 -21.25 -8.43
C LEU A 167 4.50 -21.31 -9.57
N THR A 168 3.55 -22.22 -9.39
CA THR A 168 2.36 -22.35 -10.22
C THR A 168 1.15 -21.96 -9.38
N PHE A 169 0.27 -21.13 -9.89
CA PHE A 169 -0.92 -20.65 -9.17
C PHE A 169 -2.12 -20.55 -10.10
N LYS A 170 -3.32 -20.47 -9.53
CA LYS A 170 -4.53 -20.03 -10.25
C LYS A 170 -4.77 -18.55 -9.96
N ASP A 171 -4.96 -17.74 -10.99
CA ASP A 171 -5.37 -16.34 -10.84
C ASP A 171 -6.86 -16.21 -10.45
N ASP A 172 -7.36 -14.97 -10.33
CA ASP A 172 -8.75 -14.66 -9.99
C ASP A 172 -9.75 -15.19 -11.03
N ASN A 173 -9.32 -15.35 -12.28
CA ASN A 173 -10.08 -15.94 -13.37
C ASN A 173 -9.96 -17.48 -13.43
N ASN A 174 -9.30 -18.09 -12.44
CA ASN A 174 -8.98 -19.52 -12.35
C ASN A 174 -8.10 -20.05 -13.49
N VAL A 175 -7.34 -19.18 -14.15
CA VAL A 175 -6.33 -19.57 -15.14
C VAL A 175 -5.07 -20.01 -14.39
N VAL A 176 -4.56 -21.19 -14.74
CA VAL A 176 -3.30 -21.69 -14.18
C VAL A 176 -2.13 -20.96 -14.85
N ARG A 177 -1.30 -20.31 -14.04
CA ARG A 177 -0.13 -19.55 -14.47
C ARG A 177 1.13 -20.07 -13.79
N ASN A 178 2.26 -19.95 -14.48
CA ASN A 178 3.58 -20.18 -13.92
C ASN A 178 4.29 -18.84 -13.82
N VAL A 179 4.97 -18.60 -12.71
CA VAL A 179 5.71 -17.37 -12.48
C VAL A 179 7.06 -17.71 -11.86
N ASN A 180 8.09 -16.99 -12.31
CA ASN A 180 9.36 -16.91 -11.60
C ASN A 180 9.35 -15.62 -10.79
N TYR A 181 8.63 -15.61 -9.67
CA TYR A 181 8.36 -14.41 -8.89
C TYR A 181 9.68 -13.81 -8.42
N ARG A 182 9.90 -12.53 -8.73
CA ARG A 182 11.14 -11.82 -8.39
C ARG A 182 10.96 -11.01 -7.11
N ILE A 183 11.71 -11.39 -6.09
CA ILE A 183 11.90 -10.61 -4.88
C ILE A 183 13.02 -9.60 -5.18
N PRO A 184 12.75 -8.28 -5.20
CA PRO A 184 13.72 -7.28 -5.59
C PRO A 184 14.85 -7.14 -4.57
N SER A 185 16.05 -6.82 -5.02
CA SER A 185 17.10 -6.37 -4.10
C SER A 185 16.84 -4.95 -3.61
N GLU A 186 17.53 -4.52 -2.55
CA GLU A 186 17.44 -3.14 -2.06
C GLU A 186 17.73 -2.11 -3.16
N ALA A 187 18.77 -2.37 -3.96
CA ALA A 187 19.15 -1.53 -5.10
C ALA A 187 18.03 -1.38 -6.14
N GLN A 188 17.18 -2.40 -6.30
CA GLN A 188 16.04 -2.38 -7.22
C GLN A 188 14.82 -1.69 -6.59
N CYS A 189 14.59 -1.88 -5.29
CA CYS A 189 13.55 -1.18 -4.54
C CYS A 189 13.72 0.35 -4.67
N ILE A 190 14.95 0.85 -4.44
CA ILE A 190 15.22 2.28 -4.46
C ILE A 190 15.11 2.93 -5.86
N VAL A 191 15.02 2.15 -6.94
CA VAL A 191 14.73 2.69 -8.28
C VAL A 191 13.33 3.28 -8.31
N CYS A 192 12.33 2.51 -7.88
CA CYS A 192 10.93 2.94 -7.84
C CYS A 192 10.68 3.96 -6.73
N HIS A 193 11.39 3.82 -5.61
CA HIS A 193 11.22 4.67 -4.43
C HIS A 193 12.02 5.98 -4.46
N LYS A 194 12.78 6.23 -5.54
CA LYS A 194 13.59 7.43 -5.74
C LYS A 194 12.73 8.70 -5.76
N TYR A 195 13.18 9.71 -5.01
CA TYR A 195 12.64 11.06 -5.06
C TYR A 195 13.77 12.07 -5.15
N LYS A 196 13.76 12.90 -6.19
CA LYS A 196 14.73 13.98 -6.41
C LYS A 196 14.09 15.31 -6.04
N GLN A 197 14.83 16.15 -5.34
CA GLN A 197 14.40 17.52 -5.03
C GLN A 197 15.59 18.48 -5.05
N ASP A 198 15.36 19.73 -5.44
CA ASP A 198 16.36 20.79 -5.31
C ASP A 198 16.31 21.38 -3.90
N VAL A 199 17.46 21.41 -3.23
CA VAL A 199 17.63 22.06 -1.93
C VAL A 199 18.79 23.03 -2.05
N GLY A 200 18.47 24.32 -2.23
CA GLY A 200 19.47 25.39 -2.29
C GLY A 200 20.34 25.35 -3.55
N GLY A 201 19.78 24.92 -4.68
CA GLY A 201 20.50 24.77 -5.96
C GLY A 201 21.30 23.47 -6.08
N GLN A 202 21.10 22.52 -5.17
CA GLN A 202 21.70 21.18 -5.21
C GLN A 202 20.61 20.12 -5.28
N GLU A 203 20.72 19.20 -6.24
CA GLU A 203 19.84 18.04 -6.31
C GLU A 203 20.16 17.06 -5.18
N VAL A 204 19.17 16.81 -4.33
CA VAL A 204 19.21 15.82 -3.26
C VAL A 204 18.28 14.68 -3.62
N THR A 205 18.82 13.45 -3.59
CA THR A 205 18.03 12.23 -3.74
C THR A 205 17.66 11.68 -2.37
N THR A 206 16.37 11.46 -2.16
CA THR A 206 15.81 10.74 -1.01
C THR A 206 14.97 9.56 -1.50
N PHE A 207 14.49 8.74 -0.57
CA PHE A 207 13.63 7.59 -0.87
C PHE A 207 12.34 7.69 -0.05
N ILE A 208 11.20 7.49 -0.71
CA ILE A 208 9.87 7.69 -0.11
C ILE A 208 8.93 6.53 -0.40
N PRO A 209 7.94 6.24 0.47
CA PRO A 209 6.95 5.21 0.22
C PRO A 209 6.05 5.53 -0.98
N ILE A 210 5.44 4.48 -1.54
CA ILE A 210 4.50 4.59 -2.66
C ILE A 210 3.12 4.09 -2.20
N GLY A 211 2.09 4.89 -2.50
CA GLY A 211 0.68 4.49 -2.42
C GLY A 211 -0.12 5.15 -1.30
N ILE A 212 0.52 5.73 -0.28
CA ILE A 212 -0.16 6.38 0.86
C ILE A 212 -0.49 7.86 0.59
N LYS A 213 -0.92 8.16 -0.64
CA LYS A 213 -1.42 9.49 -1.01
C LYS A 213 -2.89 9.61 -0.59
N PRO A 214 -3.37 10.75 -0.07
CA PRO A 214 -4.78 10.94 0.27
C PRO A 214 -5.73 10.58 -0.88
N GLN A 215 -5.42 10.97 -2.12
CA GLN A 215 -6.20 10.61 -3.32
C GLN A 215 -6.35 9.09 -3.55
N ASN A 216 -5.45 8.28 -2.99
CA ASN A 216 -5.45 6.83 -3.11
C ASN A 216 -6.19 6.16 -1.95
N LEU A 217 -6.42 6.85 -0.83
CA LEU A 217 -7.02 6.31 0.39
C LEU A 217 -8.44 6.84 0.66
N ASN A 218 -8.91 7.82 -0.12
CA ASN A 218 -10.20 8.47 0.07
C ASN A 218 -11.40 7.63 -0.43
N PHE A 219 -11.56 6.43 0.11
CA PHE A 219 -12.70 5.56 -0.12
C PHE A 219 -12.96 4.69 1.11
N ASN A 220 -14.14 4.05 1.14
CA ASN A 220 -14.53 3.18 2.24
C ASN A 220 -13.81 1.84 2.17
N TYR A 221 -13.15 1.47 3.27
CA TYR A 221 -12.52 0.17 3.48
C TYR A 221 -13.28 -0.61 4.55
N ASN A 222 -13.37 -1.93 4.36
CA ASN A 222 -14.01 -2.83 5.33
C ASN A 222 -12.95 -3.33 6.33
N TYR A 223 -13.09 -2.90 7.58
CA TYR A 223 -12.21 -3.28 8.70
C TYR A 223 -12.70 -4.55 9.42
N GLY A 224 -13.62 -5.31 8.83
CA GLY A 224 -14.28 -6.48 9.42
C GLY A 224 -15.57 -6.08 10.12
N ASP A 225 -15.45 -5.28 11.17
CA ASP A 225 -16.56 -4.93 12.07
C ASP A 225 -17.29 -3.67 11.62
N GLU A 226 -16.59 -2.82 10.85
CA GLU A 226 -17.09 -1.56 10.33
C GLU A 226 -16.57 -1.30 8.91
N THR A 227 -17.32 -0.54 8.12
CA THR A 227 -16.86 0.01 6.86
C THR A 227 -16.73 1.52 7.00
N LYS A 228 -15.53 2.05 6.74
CA LYS A 228 -15.20 3.47 6.99
C LYS A 228 -14.21 4.01 5.96
N ASN A 229 -14.30 5.30 5.67
CA ASN A 229 -13.27 5.98 4.88
C ASN A 229 -11.91 5.88 5.59
N GLN A 230 -10.87 5.48 4.88
CA GLN A 230 -9.57 5.18 5.50
C GLN A 230 -8.91 6.41 6.13
N LEU A 231 -9.06 7.60 5.52
CA LEU A 231 -8.55 8.85 6.10
C LEU A 231 -9.28 9.18 7.40
N THR A 232 -10.60 8.95 7.46
CA THR A 232 -11.38 9.08 8.71
C THR A 232 -10.90 8.08 9.75
N LYS A 233 -10.68 6.81 9.38
CA LYS A 233 -10.16 5.79 10.31
C LYS A 233 -8.79 6.20 10.89
N TRP A 234 -7.90 6.74 10.06
CA TRP A 234 -6.58 7.19 10.50
C TRP A 234 -6.68 8.42 11.42
N ILE A 235 -7.62 9.33 11.17
CA ILE A 235 -7.89 10.46 12.07
C ILE A 235 -8.41 9.98 13.43
N GLU A 236 -9.37 9.06 13.46
CA GLU A 236 -9.95 8.52 14.69
C GLU A 236 -8.94 7.71 15.52
N GLN A 237 -8.03 6.97 14.86
CA GLN A 237 -6.92 6.32 15.54
C GLN A 237 -5.92 7.34 16.13
N GLY A 238 -5.96 8.59 15.69
CA GLY A 238 -4.95 9.59 16.00
C GLY A 238 -3.66 9.41 15.21
N TYR A 239 -3.71 8.75 14.05
CA TYR A 239 -2.58 8.58 13.12
C TYR A 239 -2.47 9.72 12.09
N LEU A 240 -3.54 10.49 11.89
CA LEU A 240 -3.58 11.59 10.92
C LEU A 240 -4.18 12.85 11.57
N GLU A 241 -3.62 14.01 11.25
CA GLU A 241 -4.19 15.30 11.67
C GLU A 241 -5.59 15.53 11.09
N ASN A 242 -6.44 16.26 11.80
CA ASN A 242 -7.79 16.62 11.34
C ASN A 242 -7.88 18.13 11.05
N ASN A 243 -7.05 18.60 10.13
CA ASN A 243 -6.89 20.02 9.77
C ASN A 243 -6.97 20.27 8.25
N PHE A 244 -7.49 19.32 7.49
CA PHE A 244 -7.59 19.39 6.03
C PHE A 244 -8.96 18.96 5.52
N ALA A 245 -9.30 19.37 4.30
CA ALA A 245 -10.48 18.89 3.59
C ALA A 245 -10.12 17.65 2.78
N PHE A 246 -10.99 16.64 2.76
CA PHE A 246 -10.73 15.42 2.03
C PHE A 246 -10.67 15.68 0.52
N PRO A 247 -9.91 14.88 -0.25
CA PRO A 247 -9.86 15.00 -1.71
C PRO A 247 -11.28 14.95 -2.32
N THR A 248 -11.51 15.73 -3.38
CA THR A 248 -12.79 15.67 -4.11
C THR A 248 -12.86 14.39 -4.95
N PRO A 249 -14.04 13.98 -5.45
CA PRO A 249 -14.16 12.84 -6.37
C PRO A 249 -13.25 12.97 -7.62
N GLU A 250 -13.04 14.18 -8.12
CA GLU A 250 -12.19 14.47 -9.29
C GLU A 250 -10.70 14.25 -8.99
N HIS A 251 -10.29 14.45 -7.73
CA HIS A 251 -8.93 14.23 -7.23
C HIS A 251 -8.79 12.92 -6.45
N THR A 252 -9.75 11.99 -6.60
CA THR A 252 -9.70 10.68 -5.96
C THR A 252 -9.55 9.60 -7.03
N THR A 253 -8.52 8.78 -6.89
CA THR A 253 -8.34 7.59 -7.73
C THR A 253 -9.42 6.56 -7.46
N ILE A 254 -9.66 5.68 -8.41
CA ILE A 254 -10.66 4.61 -8.32
C ILE A 254 -9.99 3.25 -8.51
N ASN A 255 -10.73 2.16 -8.29
CA ASN A 255 -10.27 0.84 -8.71
C ASN A 255 -10.29 0.76 -10.25
N TYR A 256 -9.11 0.68 -10.88
CA TYR A 256 -9.02 0.58 -12.34
C TYR A 256 -9.66 -0.69 -12.91
N SER A 257 -9.90 -1.73 -12.10
CA SER A 257 -10.58 -2.95 -12.52
C SER A 257 -12.10 -2.86 -12.45
N ASP A 258 -12.66 -1.83 -11.81
CA ASP A 258 -14.11 -1.63 -11.76
C ASP A 258 -14.62 -1.05 -13.09
N ALA A 259 -15.15 -1.93 -13.95
CA ALA A 259 -15.67 -1.56 -15.26
C ALA A 259 -16.93 -0.68 -15.22
N THR A 260 -17.56 -0.47 -14.06
CA THR A 260 -18.67 0.49 -13.93
C THR A 260 -18.18 1.94 -13.88
N GLN A 261 -16.88 2.16 -13.66
CA GLN A 261 -16.28 3.48 -13.62
C GLN A 261 -15.91 3.99 -15.02
N PRO A 262 -15.82 5.32 -15.22
CA PRO A 262 -15.41 5.90 -16.49
C PRO A 262 -14.02 5.43 -16.95
N LEU A 263 -13.91 5.01 -18.22
CA LEU A 263 -12.68 4.50 -18.84
C LEU A 263 -11.46 5.40 -18.58
N GLU A 264 -11.59 6.69 -18.88
CA GLU A 264 -10.51 7.67 -18.69
C GLU A 264 -10.01 7.72 -17.24
N LYS A 265 -10.91 7.65 -16.26
CA LYS A 265 -10.55 7.68 -14.84
C LYS A 265 -9.85 6.39 -14.40
N ARG A 266 -10.25 5.24 -14.98
CA ARG A 266 -9.61 3.93 -14.73
C ARG A 266 -8.18 3.93 -15.28
N VAL A 267 -7.98 4.44 -16.50
CA VAL A 267 -6.65 4.57 -17.15
C VAL A 267 -5.73 5.47 -16.33
N ARG A 268 -6.21 6.65 -15.93
CA ARG A 268 -5.45 7.56 -15.07
C ARG A 268 -5.08 6.94 -13.73
N SER A 269 -6.00 6.19 -13.11
CA SER A 269 -5.73 5.47 -11.84
C SER A 269 -4.71 4.33 -12.04
N TYR A 270 -4.78 3.64 -13.18
CA TYR A 270 -3.82 2.60 -13.57
C TYR A 270 -2.41 3.16 -13.75
N PHE A 271 -2.27 4.27 -14.48
CA PHE A 271 -0.98 4.96 -14.66
C PHE A 271 -0.43 5.54 -13.36
N ASP A 272 -1.29 6.10 -12.51
CA ASP A 272 -0.86 6.67 -11.22
C ASP A 272 -0.18 5.62 -10.34
N ILE A 273 -0.82 4.45 -10.15
CA ILE A 273 -0.27 3.44 -9.26
C ILE A 273 0.88 2.65 -9.88
N ASN A 274 0.83 2.33 -11.17
CA ASN A 274 1.81 1.45 -11.82
C ASN A 274 3.02 2.20 -12.41
N CYS A 275 2.92 3.50 -12.69
CA CYS A 275 3.93 4.20 -13.50
C CYS A 275 4.37 5.55 -12.93
N ALA A 276 3.48 6.32 -12.29
CA ALA A 276 3.75 7.71 -11.91
C ALA A 276 4.87 7.92 -10.89
N HIS A 277 5.13 6.92 -10.05
CA HIS A 277 6.24 7.00 -9.08
C HIS A 277 7.60 7.15 -9.78
N CYS A 278 7.75 6.60 -10.99
CA CYS A 278 8.93 6.79 -11.85
C CYS A 278 8.75 7.94 -12.84
N HIS A 279 7.58 8.07 -13.46
CA HIS A 279 7.28 9.05 -14.51
C HIS A 279 6.64 10.33 -13.94
N LYS A 280 7.46 11.07 -13.19
CA LYS A 280 7.18 12.40 -12.63
C LYS A 280 8.49 13.19 -12.60
N GLU A 281 8.43 14.52 -12.47
CA GLU A 281 9.64 15.38 -12.45
C GLU A 281 10.66 14.95 -11.39
N THR A 282 10.18 14.46 -10.26
CA THR A 282 11.01 14.04 -9.12
C THR A 282 11.37 12.56 -9.13
N GLY A 283 10.99 11.82 -10.19
CA GLY A 283 11.11 10.36 -10.28
C GLY A 283 12.36 9.89 -11.01
N HIS A 284 12.51 8.57 -11.12
CA HIS A 284 13.63 7.96 -11.83
C HIS A 284 13.60 8.18 -13.35
N CYS A 285 12.40 8.26 -13.94
CA CYS A 285 12.19 8.35 -15.39
C CYS A 285 11.79 9.77 -15.83
N ASP A 286 12.19 10.80 -15.09
CA ASP A 286 11.91 12.21 -15.38
C ASP A 286 12.47 12.68 -16.74
N TYR A 287 13.55 12.05 -17.20
CA TYR A 287 14.16 12.26 -18.52
C TYR A 287 13.29 11.78 -19.71
N ARG A 288 12.19 11.09 -19.47
CA ARG A 288 11.22 10.70 -20.51
C ARG A 288 10.02 11.67 -20.53
N PRO A 289 9.41 11.94 -21.71
CA PRO A 289 8.31 12.91 -21.82
C PRO A 289 6.96 12.29 -21.42
N LEU A 290 6.89 11.76 -20.19
CA LEU A 290 5.68 11.19 -19.58
C LEU A 290 5.55 11.73 -18.15
N ARG A 291 4.36 12.22 -17.80
CA ARG A 291 3.99 12.70 -16.46
C ARG A 291 2.69 12.05 -16.04
N LEU A 292 2.81 10.95 -15.31
CA LEU A 292 1.73 9.97 -15.14
C LEU A 292 0.98 10.08 -13.81
N SER A 293 1.31 11.08 -12.98
CA SER A 293 0.60 11.34 -11.73
C SER A 293 -0.88 11.63 -12.01
N PHE A 294 -1.78 11.17 -11.14
CA PHE A 294 -3.22 11.33 -11.35
C PHE A 294 -3.64 12.80 -11.55
N THR A 295 -2.98 13.72 -10.84
CA THR A 295 -3.17 15.17 -10.95
C THR A 295 -2.68 15.75 -12.28
N GLU A 296 -1.61 15.20 -12.85
CA GLU A 296 -1.01 15.66 -14.11
C GLU A 296 -1.69 15.07 -15.35
N THR A 297 -2.30 13.90 -15.21
CA THR A 297 -3.02 13.22 -16.29
C THR A 297 -4.46 13.70 -16.45
N GLY A 298 -4.91 14.62 -15.59
CA GLY A 298 -6.18 15.31 -15.73
C GLY A 298 -6.06 16.64 -16.49
N GLY A 299 -7.21 17.21 -16.87
CA GLY A 299 -7.30 18.55 -17.44
C GLY A 299 -6.74 18.68 -18.87
N VAL A 300 -6.40 19.92 -19.26
CA VAL A 300 -6.10 20.28 -20.66
C VAL A 300 -4.86 19.57 -21.21
N ASN A 301 -3.83 19.35 -20.37
CA ASN A 301 -2.58 18.72 -20.79
C ASN A 301 -2.54 17.20 -20.51
N GLY A 302 -3.62 16.62 -19.98
CA GLY A 302 -3.63 15.25 -19.47
C GLY A 302 -3.26 14.21 -20.52
N HIS A 303 -3.84 14.30 -21.72
CA HIS A 303 -3.52 13.40 -22.84
C HIS A 303 -2.05 13.51 -23.26
N SER A 304 -1.50 14.72 -23.42
CA SER A 304 -0.08 14.91 -23.76
C SER A 304 0.84 14.37 -22.67
N ASN A 305 0.50 14.57 -21.39
CA ASN A 305 1.24 14.02 -20.25
C ASN A 305 1.23 12.48 -20.21
N MET A 306 0.16 11.86 -20.70
CA MET A 306 0.06 10.40 -20.93
C MET A 306 0.69 9.92 -22.24
N GLY A 307 1.26 10.83 -23.05
CA GLY A 307 2.00 10.51 -24.27
C GLY A 307 1.18 10.50 -25.56
N VAL A 308 -0.08 10.96 -25.55
CA VAL A 308 -0.91 11.04 -26.76
C VAL A 308 -0.29 11.99 -27.78
N CYS A 309 0.08 11.45 -28.94
CA CYS A 309 0.79 12.14 -30.02
C CYS A 309 2.14 12.76 -29.62
N VAL A 310 2.75 12.28 -28.53
CA VAL A 310 4.10 12.69 -28.13
C VAL A 310 5.12 11.77 -28.79
N PRO A 311 6.09 12.29 -29.55
CA PRO A 311 7.15 11.48 -30.14
C PRO A 311 7.94 10.73 -29.06
N THR A 312 8.26 9.46 -29.31
CA THR A 312 9.18 8.73 -28.42
C THR A 312 10.61 9.22 -28.64
N VAL A 313 11.39 9.25 -27.56
CA VAL A 313 12.83 9.56 -27.59
C VAL A 313 13.69 8.29 -27.53
N ASP A 314 13.05 7.12 -27.50
CA ASP A 314 13.68 5.82 -27.31
C ASP A 314 13.41 4.91 -28.51
N MET A 315 14.08 5.22 -29.63
CA MET A 315 13.91 4.52 -30.91
C MET A 315 14.99 3.46 -31.18
N GLN A 316 15.99 3.34 -30.31
CA GLN A 316 17.05 2.36 -30.50
C GLN A 316 16.47 0.95 -30.40
N ASP A 317 16.66 0.15 -31.45
CA ASP A 317 16.17 -1.23 -31.55
C ASP A 317 14.64 -1.40 -31.51
N PHE A 318 13.88 -0.34 -31.85
CA PHE A 318 12.43 -0.37 -32.03
C PHE A 318 12.02 -0.24 -33.50
N ASP A 319 10.84 -0.76 -33.83
CA ASP A 319 10.21 -0.58 -35.14
C ASP A 319 9.95 0.92 -35.40
N PRO A 320 10.32 1.47 -36.58
CA PRO A 320 10.00 2.84 -36.97
C PRO A 320 8.52 3.23 -36.85
N GLU A 321 7.59 2.27 -36.93
CA GLU A 321 6.15 2.52 -36.74
C GLU A 321 5.78 2.90 -35.29
N LEU A 322 6.64 2.64 -34.31
CA LEU A 322 6.46 3.02 -32.91
C LEU A 322 6.97 4.45 -32.61
N SER A 323 6.82 5.38 -33.56
CA SER A 323 7.41 6.72 -33.49
C SER A 323 6.80 7.62 -32.40
N ASN A 324 5.62 7.28 -31.88
CA ASN A 324 4.95 8.00 -30.79
C ASN A 324 4.75 7.11 -29.56
N LEU A 325 4.70 7.75 -28.39
CA LEU A 325 4.35 7.11 -27.12
C LEU A 325 2.96 6.48 -27.18
N ILE A 326 1.97 7.26 -27.60
CA ILE A 326 0.61 6.80 -27.90
C ILE A 326 0.17 7.38 -29.24
N THR A 327 -0.26 6.52 -30.16
CA THR A 327 -0.88 6.89 -31.44
C THR A 327 -2.39 6.63 -31.35
N PRO A 328 -3.25 7.66 -31.43
CA PRO A 328 -4.71 7.50 -31.35
C PRO A 328 -5.24 6.43 -32.30
N SER A 329 -6.16 5.58 -31.81
CA SER A 329 -6.78 4.48 -32.55
C SER A 329 -5.81 3.42 -33.11
N LYS A 330 -4.52 3.44 -32.71
CA LYS A 330 -3.50 2.50 -33.23
C LYS A 330 -2.63 1.94 -32.09
N PRO A 331 -3.14 0.98 -31.29
CA PRO A 331 -2.37 0.34 -30.23
C PRO A 331 -1.05 -0.28 -30.73
N SER A 332 -1.05 -0.92 -31.90
CA SER A 332 0.15 -1.53 -32.48
C SER A 332 1.22 -0.52 -32.91
N GLN A 333 0.87 0.77 -33.08
CA GLN A 333 1.79 1.88 -33.40
C GLN A 333 2.05 2.77 -32.18
N SER A 334 1.81 2.25 -30.97
CA SER A 334 1.99 2.98 -29.71
C SER A 334 3.12 2.35 -28.90
N MET A 335 4.21 3.09 -28.71
CA MET A 335 5.40 2.61 -27.98
C MET A 335 5.06 2.18 -26.54
N LEU A 336 4.22 2.95 -25.83
CA LEU A 336 3.82 2.61 -24.47
C LEU A 336 3.10 1.27 -24.42
N PHE A 337 2.16 1.04 -25.35
CA PHE A 337 1.41 -0.21 -25.45
C PHE A 337 2.32 -1.41 -25.70
N PHE A 338 3.26 -1.29 -26.66
CA PHE A 338 4.26 -2.33 -26.92
C PHE A 338 5.03 -2.71 -25.65
N ARG A 339 5.52 -1.72 -24.90
CA ARG A 339 6.36 -1.94 -23.72
C ARG A 339 5.60 -2.60 -22.57
N ILE A 340 4.31 -2.31 -22.39
CA ILE A 340 3.52 -3.01 -21.36
C ILE A 340 3.10 -4.41 -21.80
N ASN A 341 3.08 -4.70 -23.11
CA ASN A 341 2.65 -5.97 -23.70
C ASN A 341 3.82 -6.89 -24.13
N THR A 342 4.95 -6.82 -23.43
CA THR A 342 6.09 -7.71 -23.65
C THR A 342 6.73 -8.11 -22.33
N THR A 343 7.37 -9.28 -22.28
CA THR A 343 8.20 -9.75 -21.16
C THR A 343 9.69 -9.71 -21.47
N ASN A 344 10.07 -9.21 -22.65
CA ASN A 344 11.48 -9.03 -22.98
C ASN A 344 12.06 -7.90 -22.11
N GLU A 345 13.00 -8.24 -21.23
CA GLU A 345 13.58 -7.30 -20.24
C GLU A 345 14.22 -6.06 -20.87
N SER A 346 14.68 -6.14 -22.13
CA SER A 346 15.24 -4.99 -22.85
C SER A 346 14.18 -3.94 -23.23
N TYR A 347 12.91 -4.34 -23.29
CA TYR A 347 11.83 -3.50 -23.80
C TYR A 347 10.72 -3.25 -22.77
N MET A 348 10.46 -4.23 -21.89
CA MET A 348 9.27 -4.26 -21.05
C MET A 348 9.20 -3.08 -20.07
N MET A 349 7.97 -2.67 -19.77
CA MET A 349 7.67 -1.71 -18.70
C MET A 349 6.53 -2.24 -17.81
N PRO A 350 6.57 -2.01 -16.48
CA PRO A 350 7.69 -1.43 -15.73
C PRO A 350 8.97 -2.30 -15.75
N LEU A 351 10.13 -1.67 -15.54
CA LEU A 351 11.45 -2.34 -15.55
C LEU A 351 11.62 -3.41 -14.47
N HIS A 352 10.90 -3.25 -13.36
CA HIS A 352 11.02 -4.07 -12.17
C HIS A 352 9.63 -4.41 -11.63
N GLY A 353 9.54 -5.50 -10.87
CA GLY A 353 8.30 -5.91 -10.19
C GLY A 353 7.33 -6.71 -11.06
N ARG A 354 7.71 -7.09 -12.29
CA ARG A 354 6.96 -8.02 -13.14
C ARG A 354 7.87 -8.95 -13.94
N SER A 355 7.38 -10.14 -14.20
CA SER A 355 7.83 -11.15 -15.16
C SER A 355 6.71 -11.62 -16.09
N LEU A 356 5.45 -11.38 -15.71
CA LEU A 356 4.26 -11.66 -16.52
C LEU A 356 3.71 -10.38 -17.17
N ILE A 357 2.86 -10.59 -18.17
CA ILE A 357 2.01 -9.52 -18.72
C ILE A 357 0.80 -9.38 -17.80
N HIS A 358 0.42 -8.14 -17.53
CA HIS A 358 -0.84 -7.81 -16.86
C HIS A 358 -1.94 -7.75 -17.93
N ASP A 359 -2.59 -8.86 -18.19
CA ASP A 359 -3.53 -9.00 -19.32
C ASP A 359 -4.66 -7.96 -19.26
N GLU A 360 -5.23 -7.77 -18.08
CA GLU A 360 -6.32 -6.82 -17.83
C GLU A 360 -5.85 -5.35 -17.96
N GLY A 361 -4.62 -5.05 -17.52
CA GLY A 361 -4.02 -3.73 -17.69
C GLY A 361 -3.71 -3.42 -19.15
N VAL A 362 -3.21 -4.39 -19.91
CA VAL A 362 -2.98 -4.24 -21.36
C VAL A 362 -4.31 -3.99 -22.07
N ALA A 363 -5.34 -4.78 -21.78
CA ALA A 363 -6.67 -4.61 -22.37
C ALA A 363 -7.27 -3.22 -22.04
N LEU A 364 -7.13 -2.74 -20.81
CA LEU A 364 -7.59 -1.40 -20.41
C LEU A 364 -6.92 -0.29 -21.23
N ILE A 365 -5.60 -0.38 -21.43
CA ILE A 365 -4.87 0.61 -22.22
C ILE A 365 -5.18 0.49 -23.71
N GLU A 366 -5.38 -0.72 -24.23
CA GLU A 366 -5.84 -0.94 -25.61
C GLU A 366 -7.20 -0.29 -25.87
N GLU A 367 -8.18 -0.54 -24.99
CA GLU A 367 -9.51 0.06 -25.05
C GLU A 367 -9.44 1.59 -25.07
N TRP A 368 -8.61 2.16 -24.18
CA TRP A 368 -8.38 3.59 -24.13
C TRP A 368 -7.78 4.15 -25.41
N ILE A 369 -6.70 3.56 -25.93
CA ILE A 369 -6.06 4.01 -27.18
C ILE A 369 -7.06 3.97 -28.34
N ASN A 370 -7.88 2.92 -28.42
CA ASN A 370 -8.92 2.78 -29.45
C ASN A 370 -10.04 3.83 -29.33
N SER A 371 -10.26 4.39 -28.14
CA SER A 371 -11.23 5.47 -27.92
C SER A 371 -10.73 6.86 -28.36
N LEU A 372 -9.41 7.03 -28.51
CA LEU A 372 -8.79 8.29 -28.92
C LEU A 372 -8.93 8.51 -30.43
N GLN A 373 -9.43 9.68 -30.84
CA GLN A 373 -9.67 10.02 -32.25
C GLN A 373 -8.66 11.00 -32.84
N ASN A 374 -8.23 12.01 -32.07
CA ASN A 374 -7.39 13.11 -32.55
C ASN A 374 -6.25 13.38 -31.56
N CYS A 375 -5.22 14.05 -32.04
CA CYS A 375 -4.21 14.64 -31.16
C CYS A 375 -4.80 15.79 -30.34
N PRO A 376 -4.36 15.98 -29.08
CA PRO A 376 -4.81 17.06 -28.20
C PRO A 376 -4.41 18.45 -28.69
#